data_AF-A0A3C1M5F8-F1
#
_entry.id   AF-A0A3C1M5F8-F1
#
_cell.length_a   1.000
_cell.length_b   1.000
_cell.length_c   1.000
_cell.angle_alpha   90.00
_cell.angle_beta   90.00
_cell.angle_gamma   90.00
#
_symmetry.space_group_name_H-M   'P 1'
#
loop_
_entity.id
_entity.type
_entity.pdbx_description
1 polymer ?
#
loop_
_entity_poly.entity_id
_entity_poly.type
_entity_poly.pdbx_seq_one_letter_code
_entity_poly.pdbx_strand_id
1 'polypeptide(L)' 'DRLRMRVWERGAGATQACGTGACATVVAAVLNDRSDRECTVELPGGDLRIRWDDDTVWMTGPAVRVFAGTR' A
#
# COMPACT_ATOMS: atom_id res chain seq x y z
N ASP A 1 13.71 -3.71 3.07
CA ASP A 1 13.55 -2.25 2.98
C ASP A 1 12.23 -1.77 3.61
N ARG A 2 12.10 -0.50 4.02
CA ARG A 2 10.87 0.03 4.66
C ARG A 2 10.58 1.49 4.28
N LEU A 3 9.37 1.74 3.78
CA LEU A 3 8.85 3.07 3.45
C LEU A 3 7.69 3.44 4.36
N ARG A 4 7.53 4.72 4.65
CA ARG A 4 6.37 5.25 5.39
C ARG A 4 5.65 6.27 4.53
N MET A 5 4.32 6.14 4.42
CA MET A 5 3.53 7.07 3.61
C MET A 5 2.22 7.49 4.28
N ARG A 6 1.69 8.62 3.82
CA ARG A 6 0.31 9.05 4.02
C ARG A 6 -0.29 9.33 2.65
N VAL A 7 -1.61 9.23 2.55
CA VAL A 7 -2.31 9.36 1.27
C VAL A 7 -3.49 10.31 1.40
N TRP A 8 -3.68 11.13 0.38
CA TRP A 8 -4.90 11.88 0.14
C TRP A 8 -5.56 11.31 -1.11
N GLU A 9 -6.62 10.53 -0.94
CA GLU A 9 -7.32 9.88 -2.03
C GLU A 9 -8.29 10.84 -2.72
N ARG A 10 -8.31 10.78 -4.05
CA ARG A 10 -9.25 11.55 -4.88
C ARG A 10 -10.70 11.18 -4.51
N GLY A 11 -11.44 12.13 -3.95
CA GLY A 11 -12.85 11.95 -3.56
C GLY A 11 -13.07 11.27 -2.20
N ALA A 12 -12.01 10.87 -1.49
CA ALA A 12 -12.11 10.26 -0.16
C ALA A 12 -11.27 10.97 0.93
N GLY A 13 -10.35 11.86 0.52
CA GLY A 13 -9.54 12.63 1.45
C GLY A 13 -8.45 11.79 2.11
N ALA A 14 -8.07 12.12 3.35
CA ALA A 14 -7.06 11.37 4.09
C ALA A 14 -7.63 10.03 4.59
N THR A 15 -7.24 8.92 3.95
CA THR A 15 -7.62 7.56 4.34
C THR A 15 -6.55 6.92 5.24
N GLN A 16 -6.94 5.91 6.03
CA GLN A 16 -6.01 5.18 6.89
C GLN A 16 -5.07 4.27 6.09
N ALA A 17 -5.55 3.74 4.95
CA ALA A 17 -4.75 2.91 4.07
C ALA A 17 -5.25 3.02 2.62
N CYS A 18 -4.33 2.91 1.66
CA CYS A 18 -4.61 2.86 0.23
C CYS A 18 -3.69 1.82 -0.44
N GLY A 19 -4.25 0.68 -0.86
CA GLY A 19 -3.46 -0.41 -1.43
C GLY A 19 -2.78 -0.05 -2.76
N THR A 20 -3.53 0.55 -3.69
CA THR A 20 -2.98 1.01 -4.98
C THR A 20 -1.95 2.13 -4.80
N GLY A 21 -2.16 3.02 -3.84
CA GLY A 21 -1.18 4.05 -3.47
C GLY A 21 0.12 3.47 -2.89
N ALA A 22 0.04 2.38 -2.12
CA ALA A 22 1.20 1.69 -1.57
C ALA A 22 2.03 1.04 -2.70
N CYS A 23 1.36 0.37 -3.63
CA CYS A 23 1.99 -0.17 -4.84
C CYS A 23 2.71 0.92 -5.64
N ALA A 24 2.02 2.03 -5.93
CA ALA A 24 2.59 3.14 -6.69
C ALA A 24 3.81 3.77 -5.98
N THR A 25 3.75 3.87 -4.65
CA THR A 25 4.86 4.40 -3.83
C THR A 25 6.13 3.56 -3.97
N VAL A 26 6.01 2.23 -3.93
CA VAL A 26 7.19 1.35 -4.08
C VAL A 26 7.73 1.41 -5.50
N VAL A 27 6.88 1.38 -6.52
CA VAL A 27 7.33 1.55 -7.91
C VAL A 27 8.07 2.88 -8.10
N ALA A 28 7.50 3.98 -7.59
CA ALA A 28 8.13 5.29 -7.66
C ALA A 28 9.47 5.32 -6.91
N ALA A 29 9.55 4.74 -5.71
CA ALA A 29 10.79 4.70 -4.93
C ALA A 29 11.88 3.87 -5.62
N VAL A 30 11.55 2.71 -6.19
CA VAL A 30 12.49 1.89 -6.99
C VAL A 30 12.98 2.64 -8.21
N LEU A 31 12.09 3.28 -8.97
CA LEU A 31 12.47 4.07 -10.17
C LEU A 31 13.36 5.29 -9.85
N ASN A 32 13.44 5.68 -8.59
CA ASN A 32 14.25 6.80 -8.11
C ASN A 32 15.43 6.35 -7.23
N ASP A 33 15.78 5.06 -7.26
CA ASP A 33 16.86 4.46 -6.46
C ASP A 33 16.73 4.76 -4.95
N ARG A 34 15.48 4.83 -4.46
CA ARG A 34 15.15 5.12 -3.04
C ARG A 34 14.68 3.90 -2.27
N SER A 35 14.38 2.80 -2.95
CA SER A 35 14.04 1.55 -2.30
C SER A 35 14.35 0.33 -3.16
N ASP A 36 14.42 -0.82 -2.51
CA ASP A 36 14.40 -2.12 -3.17
C ASP A 36 13.01 -2.43 -3.77
N ARG A 37 12.96 -3.42 -4.66
CA ARG A 37 11.72 -3.92 -5.28
C ARG A 37 10.79 -4.67 -4.33
N GLU A 38 11.29 -5.10 -3.18
CA GLU A 38 10.48 -5.69 -2.10
C GLU A 38 10.60 -4.84 -0.85
N CYS A 39 9.46 -4.28 -0.43
CA CYS A 39 9.44 -3.28 0.64
C CYS A 39 8.18 -3.40 1.51
N THR A 40 8.35 -3.15 2.80
CA THR A 40 7.22 -2.93 3.71
C THR A 40 6.83 -1.46 3.67
N VAL A 41 5.58 -1.19 3.31
CA VAL A 41 4.99 0.15 3.35
C VAL A 41 4.17 0.29 4.62
N GLU A 42 4.56 1.20 5.50
CA GLU A 42 3.82 1.59 6.70
C GLU A 42 2.80 2.69 6.35
N LEU A 43 1.52 2.41 6.58
CA LEU A 43 0.41 3.34 6.48
C LEU A 43 -0.21 3.59 7.88
N PRO A 44 -1.00 4.66 8.08
CA PRO A 44 -1.69 4.88 9.35
C PRO A 44 -2.52 3.68 9.84
N GLY A 45 -3.16 2.95 8.93
CA GLY A 45 -4.00 1.79 9.21
C GLY A 45 -3.25 0.46 9.34
N GLY A 46 -1.93 0.44 9.16
CA GLY A 46 -1.10 -0.76 9.26
C GLY A 46 -0.16 -0.96 8.08
N ASP A 47 0.59 -2.05 8.15
CA ASP A 47 1.64 -2.37 7.18
C ASP A 47 1.11 -3.17 5.99
N LEU A 48 1.65 -2.88 4.80
CA LEU A 48 1.48 -3.68 3.60
C LEU A 48 2.85 -4.13 3.09
N ARG A 49 2.94 -5.38 2.61
CA ARG A 49 4.14 -5.84 1.90
C ARG A 49 3.91 -5.72 0.40
N ILE A 50 4.80 -5.02 -0.27
CA ILE A 50 4.75 -4.83 -1.71
C ILE A 50 5.99 -5.48 -2.34
N ARG A 51 5.78 -6.22 -3.42
CA ARG A 51 6.85 -6.79 -4.24
C ARG A 51 6.59 -6.46 -5.70
N TRP A 52 7.53 -5.78 -6.35
CA TRP A 52 7.47 -5.50 -7.78
C TRP A 52 8.37 -6.46 -8.55
N ASP A 53 7.76 -7.29 -9.39
CA ASP A 53 8.41 -8.37 -10.14
C ASP A 53 8.12 -8.18 -11.63
N ASP A 54 9.16 -7.92 -12.43
CA ASP A 54 9.06 -7.50 -13.83
C ASP A 54 7.99 -6.41 -14.06
N ASP A 55 6.86 -6.77 -14.67
CA ASP A 55 5.76 -5.86 -14.99
C ASP A 55 4.57 -5.98 -14.01
N THR A 56 4.71 -6.77 -12.94
CA THR A 56 3.63 -7.08 -11.99
C THR A 56 3.94 -6.61 -10.58
N VAL A 57 3.02 -5.86 -9.98
CA VAL A 57 3.12 -5.44 -8.56
C VAL A 57 2.21 -6.30 -7.70
N TRP A 58 2.81 -7.04 -6.78
CA TRP A 58 2.14 -7.86 -5.78
C TRP A 58 1.98 -7.10 -4.47
N MET A 59 0.79 -7.18 -3.87
CA MET A 59 0.47 -6.58 -2.58
C MET A 59 -0.08 -7.65 -1.64
N THR A 60 0.50 -7.73 -0.44
CA THR A 60 0.03 -8.61 0.63
C THR A 60 -0.33 -7.77 1.85
N GLY A 61 -1.55 -7.95 2.35
CA GLY A 61 -2.07 -7.29 3.55
C GLY A 61 -3.28 -8.03 4.13
N PRO A 62 -3.66 -7.72 5.39
CA PRO A 62 -4.81 -8.34 6.03
C PRO A 62 -6.14 -7.79 5.49
N ALA A 63 -7.20 -8.57 5.68
CA ALA A 63 -8.58 -8.13 5.53
C ALA A 63 -9.42 -8.70 6.67
N VAL A 64 -10.32 -7.90 7.25
CA VAL A 64 -11.13 -8.30 8.41
C VAL A 64 -12.60 -8.00 8.14
N ARG A 65 -13.46 -9.01 8.31
CA ARG A 65 -14.90 -8.83 8.28
C ARG A 65 -15.37 -8.24 9.60
N VAL A 66 -16.09 -7.12 9.54
CA VAL A 66 -16.56 -6.41 10.74
C VAL A 66 -18.01 -6.77 11.10
N PHE A 67 -18.90 -6.92 10.12
CA PHE A 67 -20.31 -7.23 10.40
C PHE A 67 -20.97 -8.08 9.30
N ALA A 68 -22.18 -8.53 9.58
CA ALA A 68 -23.13 -9.15 8.67
C ALA A 68 -24.51 -8.57 8.96
N GLY A 69 -25.35 -8.37 7.93
CA GLY A 69 -26.68 -7.77 8.10
C GLY A 69 -27.75 -8.53 7.33
N THR A 70 -28.99 -8.39 7.79
CA THR A 70 -30.22 -8.80 7.10
C THR A 70 -31.14 -7.58 6.96
N ARG A 71 -32.09 -7.64 6.02
CA ARG A 71 -33.13 -6.60 5.86
C ARG A 71 -34.15 -6.67 6.99
#